data_AF-A0A6J8BEX9-F1
#
_entry.id   AF-A0A6J8BEX9-F1
#
_cell.length_a   1.000
_cell.length_b   1.000
_cell.length_c   1.000
_cell.angle_alpha   90.00
_cell.angle_beta   90.00
_cell.angle_gamma   90.00
#
_symmetry.space_group_name_H-M   'P 1'
#
loop_
_entity.id
_entity.type
_entity.pdbx_description
1 polymer ?
#
loop_
_entity_poly.entity_id
_entity_poly.type
_entity_poly.pdbx_seq_one_letter_code
_entity_poly.pdbx_strand_id
1 'polypeptide(L)'
;MVISNDIRYMDMDYQPRYITGVNNNTVAVGCTRYQVIQVIDLSTDTVVRTISTSSECFGISCSEDKLYVDASDIVIMDLDGHVLRSFPNPGINLGYLTVDGDRFFFCDGFTLFCCDLNGNVKWEFDKEGYKDVYGMATDSKGNVYLANADSDRIVVISPDGRHHKDILTSFDSPESPISLDFDKKENRMVVRTTANKSAFIFDVELRADLMWGKNHQIIKCHKYFNCLLISH
;
A
#
# COMPACT_ATOMS: atom_id res chain seq x y z
N MET A 1 -4.18 -9.53 -24.08
CA MET A 1 -4.55 -8.10 -23.95
C MET A 1 -3.25 -7.36 -23.70
N VAL A 2 -2.76 -6.64 -24.71
CA VAL A 2 -1.52 -5.85 -24.60
C VAL A 2 -1.90 -4.60 -23.81
N ILE A 3 -1.45 -4.49 -22.56
CA ILE A 3 -1.49 -3.22 -21.84
C ILE A 3 -0.61 -2.26 -22.64
N SER A 4 -1.16 -1.15 -23.12
CA SER A 4 -0.38 -0.19 -23.90
C SER A 4 0.79 0.31 -23.06
N ASN A 5 1.96 0.42 -23.69
CA ASN A 5 3.22 0.84 -23.05
C ASN A 5 3.26 2.35 -22.80
N ASP A 6 2.13 3.00 -22.52
CA ASP A 6 2.08 4.45 -22.27
C ASP A 6 2.50 4.72 -20.82
N ILE A 7 3.78 4.48 -20.54
CA ILE A 7 4.41 4.87 -19.29
C ILE A 7 4.60 6.38 -19.34
N ARG A 8 3.85 7.10 -18.51
CA ARG A 8 4.04 8.54 -18.28
C ARG A 8 5.06 8.76 -17.17
N TYR A 9 5.83 9.82 -17.31
CA TYR A 9 6.77 10.29 -16.28
C TYR A 9 6.40 11.73 -15.93
N MET A 10 6.35 12.00 -14.63
CA MET A 10 6.14 13.33 -14.09
C MET A 10 7.31 13.66 -13.16
N ASP A 11 7.87 14.86 -13.33
CA ASP A 11 8.85 15.38 -12.39
C ASP A 11 8.13 15.95 -11.17
N MET A 12 8.69 15.70 -9.99
CA MET A 12 8.15 16.16 -8.72
C MET A 12 9.18 17.00 -7.98
N ASP A 13 8.69 18.01 -7.26
CA ASP A 13 9.52 18.91 -6.45
C ASP A 13 10.19 18.17 -5.27
N TYR A 14 9.54 17.10 -4.80
CA TYR A 14 9.99 16.31 -3.66
C TYR A 14 10.09 14.83 -4.03
N GLN A 15 10.97 14.09 -3.34
CA GLN A 15 11.14 12.67 -3.61
C GLN A 15 9.89 11.87 -3.16
N PRO A 16 9.19 11.18 -4.08
CA PRO A 16 8.03 10.38 -3.73
C PRO A 16 8.43 9.11 -2.98
N ARG A 17 7.62 8.71 -1.99
CA ARG A 17 7.81 7.44 -1.28
C ARG A 17 6.55 6.58 -1.19
N TYR A 18 5.38 7.20 -1.00
CA TYR A 18 4.09 6.50 -0.91
C TYR A 18 3.08 7.18 -1.83
N ILE A 19 2.12 6.42 -2.36
CA ILE A 19 1.08 6.95 -3.25
C ILE A 19 -0.25 6.28 -2.92
N THR A 20 -1.34 7.03 -3.04
CA THR A 20 -2.70 6.49 -2.99
C THR A 20 -3.58 7.19 -4.01
N GLY A 21 -4.53 6.45 -4.58
CA GLY A 21 -5.57 7.02 -5.44
C GLY A 21 -6.57 7.81 -4.60
N VAL A 22 -6.86 9.04 -5.01
CA VAL A 22 -7.92 9.86 -4.39
C VAL A 22 -9.22 9.65 -5.17
N ASN A 23 -9.13 9.75 -6.50
CA ASN A 23 -10.21 9.45 -7.43
C ASN A 23 -9.59 9.11 -8.80
N ASN A 24 -10.42 8.90 -9.83
CA ASN A 24 -9.97 8.46 -11.16
C ASN A 24 -8.90 9.35 -11.82
N ASN A 25 -8.85 10.64 -11.47
CA ASN A 25 -7.92 11.61 -12.06
C ASN A 25 -7.00 12.23 -11.02
N THR A 26 -6.99 11.76 -9.77
CA THR A 26 -6.22 12.41 -8.71
C THR A 26 -5.54 11.37 -7.83
N VAL A 27 -4.27 11.62 -7.51
CA VAL A 27 -3.48 10.84 -6.57
C VAL A 27 -2.90 11.73 -5.48
N ALA A 28 -2.69 11.17 -4.31
CA ALA A 28 -1.92 11.81 -3.24
C ALA A 28 -0.61 11.06 -3.07
N VAL A 29 0.50 11.81 -3.06
CA VAL A 29 1.85 11.27 -3.00
C VAL A 29 2.55 11.77 -1.75
N GLY A 30 2.88 10.85 -0.84
CA GLY A 30 3.66 11.13 0.35
C GLY A 30 5.15 11.25 0.03
N CYS A 31 5.73 12.40 0.35
CA CYS A 31 7.14 12.73 0.16
C CYS A 31 7.84 12.78 1.53
N THR A 32 8.00 11.59 2.13
CA THR A 32 8.32 11.34 3.55
C THR A 32 9.38 12.26 4.15
N ARG A 33 10.59 12.30 3.57
CA ARG A 33 11.72 13.08 4.11
C ARG A 33 11.52 14.59 4.06
N TYR A 34 10.53 15.04 3.29
CA TYR A 34 10.18 16.44 3.13
C TYR A 34 8.94 16.83 3.93
N GLN A 35 8.29 15.86 4.60
CA GLN A 35 7.10 16.10 5.44
C GLN A 35 5.97 16.79 4.68
N VAL A 36 5.77 16.35 3.44
CA VAL A 36 4.72 16.88 2.57
C VAL A 36 4.01 15.75 1.83
N ILE A 37 2.74 16.02 1.52
CA ILE A 37 1.92 15.24 0.61
C ILE A 37 1.61 16.14 -0.59
N GLN A 38 1.93 15.68 -1.80
CA GLN A 38 1.54 16.34 -3.04
C GLN A 38 0.30 15.68 -3.63
N VAL A 39 -0.76 16.46 -3.83
CA VAL A 39 -1.95 16.03 -4.55
C VAL A 39 -1.77 16.40 -6.01
N ILE A 40 -1.88 15.41 -6.88
CA ILE A 40 -1.56 15.50 -8.31
C ILE A 40 -2.81 15.19 -9.13
N ASP A 41 -3.11 16.06 -10.09
CA ASP A 41 -4.10 15.82 -11.14
C ASP A 41 -3.44 15.11 -12.32
N LEU A 42 -3.87 13.88 -12.59
CA LEU A 42 -3.35 13.01 -13.65
C LEU A 42 -3.83 13.41 -15.06
N SER A 43 -4.88 14.24 -15.16
CA SER A 43 -5.35 14.72 -16.46
C SER A 43 -4.47 15.83 -17.01
N THR A 44 -3.81 16.58 -16.11
CA THR A 44 -2.92 17.70 -16.44
C THR A 44 -1.45 17.43 -16.12
N ASP A 45 -1.15 16.34 -15.42
CA ASP A 45 0.18 16.01 -14.89
C ASP A 45 0.75 17.16 -14.03
N THR A 46 -0.09 17.76 -13.17
CA THR A 46 0.29 18.89 -12.31
C THR A 46 0.02 18.65 -10.83
N VAL A 47 0.89 19.21 -9.98
CA VAL A 47 0.65 19.29 -8.53
C VAL A 47 -0.39 20.38 -8.29
N VAL A 48 -1.58 20.00 -7.83
CA VAL A 48 -2.67 20.93 -7.53
C VAL A 48 -2.67 21.39 -6.07
N ARG A 49 -1.99 20.65 -5.20
CA ARG A 49 -1.84 21.01 -3.78
C ARG A 49 -0.60 20.38 -3.16
N THR A 50 0.00 21.10 -2.22
CA THR A 50 1.03 20.58 -1.31
C THR A 50 0.53 20.77 0.12
N ILE A 51 0.42 19.67 0.86
CA ILE A 51 -0.02 19.63 2.25
C ILE A 51 1.20 19.34 3.12
N SER A 52 1.45 20.17 4.14
CA SER A 52 2.51 19.90 5.12
C SER A 52 2.01 18.94 6.20
N THR A 53 2.87 18.02 6.61
CA THR A 53 2.62 17.10 7.73
C THR A 53 3.48 17.46 8.94
N SER A 54 3.00 17.14 10.14
CA SER A 54 3.72 17.44 11.40
C SER A 54 5.00 16.61 11.57
N SER A 55 5.11 15.49 10.86
CA SER A 55 6.28 14.62 10.84
C SER A 55 6.44 13.95 9.48
N GLU A 56 7.48 13.12 9.34
CA GLU A 56 7.62 12.24 8.18
C GLU A 56 6.39 11.32 8.03
N CYS A 57 5.96 11.08 6.78
CA CYS A 57 4.85 10.19 6.45
C CYS A 57 5.36 8.80 6.09
N PHE A 58 4.96 7.76 6.81
CA PHE A 58 5.41 6.37 6.61
C PHE A 58 4.39 5.49 5.89
N GLY A 59 3.17 6.00 5.72
CA GLY A 59 2.12 5.36 4.94
C GLY A 59 1.03 6.37 4.61
N ILE A 60 0.37 6.20 3.46
CA ILE A 60 -0.78 7.02 3.08
C ILE A 60 -1.83 6.15 2.40
N SER A 61 -3.09 6.36 2.74
CA SER A 61 -4.22 5.75 2.07
C SER A 61 -5.39 6.74 2.03
N CYS A 62 -6.29 6.57 1.07
CA CYS A 62 -7.41 7.48 0.87
C CYS A 62 -8.73 6.70 0.85
N SER A 63 -9.75 7.25 1.51
CA SER A 63 -11.14 6.78 1.42
C SER A 63 -12.08 7.94 1.64
N GLU A 64 -13.10 8.06 0.77
CA GLU A 64 -14.13 9.10 0.84
C GLU A 64 -13.57 10.53 1.00
N ASP A 65 -12.62 10.90 0.13
CA ASP A 65 -11.93 12.20 0.13
C ASP A 65 -11.21 12.55 1.45
N LYS A 66 -10.87 11.54 2.25
CA LYS A 66 -10.06 11.67 3.47
C LYS A 66 -8.75 10.92 3.29
N LEU A 67 -7.65 11.58 3.65
CA LEU A 67 -6.34 10.98 3.72
C LEU A 67 -6.12 10.42 5.12
N TYR A 68 -5.68 9.17 5.15
CA TYR A 68 -5.18 8.48 6.33
C TYR A 68 -3.67 8.42 6.19
N VAL A 69 -2.96 8.96 7.16
CA VAL A 69 -1.51 9.15 7.11
C VAL A 69 -0.90 8.53 8.35
N ASP A 70 0.02 7.59 8.15
CA ASP A 70 0.91 7.15 9.22
C ASP A 70 2.05 8.15 9.35
N ALA A 71 2.13 8.83 10.49
CA ALA A 71 3.08 9.88 10.82
C ALA A 71 3.63 9.60 12.24
N SER A 72 3.87 10.63 13.06
CA SER A 72 4.12 10.41 14.50
C SER A 72 2.91 9.82 15.21
N ASP A 73 1.72 10.17 14.70
CA ASP A 73 0.42 9.63 15.04
C ASP A 73 -0.21 9.10 13.75
N ILE A 74 -1.26 8.29 13.87
CA ILE A 74 -2.16 8.04 12.74
C ILE A 74 -3.09 9.24 12.60
N VAL A 75 -2.96 9.96 11.50
CA VAL A 75 -3.72 11.19 11.23
C VAL A 75 -4.74 10.95 10.14
N ILE A 76 -5.98 11.38 10.38
CA ILE A 76 -7.03 11.47 9.37
C ILE A 76 -7.23 12.95 9.04
N MET A 77 -7.12 13.32 7.78
CA MET A 77 -7.28 14.71 7.31
C MET A 77 -8.10 14.77 6.03
N ASP A 78 -8.69 15.93 5.75
CA ASP A 78 -9.29 16.21 4.45
C ASP A 78 -8.20 16.50 3.39
N LEU A 79 -8.62 16.63 2.12
CA LEU A 79 -7.72 16.96 1.01
C LEU A 79 -7.20 18.41 1.04
N ASP A 80 -7.70 19.27 1.93
CA ASP A 80 -7.16 20.61 2.17
C ASP A 80 -6.03 20.58 3.23
N GLY A 81 -5.86 19.46 3.94
CA GLY A 81 -4.87 19.27 5.00
C GLY A 81 -5.39 19.55 6.41
N HIS A 82 -6.70 19.78 6.60
CA HIS A 82 -7.27 19.94 7.93
C HIS A 82 -7.35 18.59 8.63
N VAL A 83 -6.69 18.49 9.77
CA VAL A 83 -6.74 17.30 10.62
C VAL A 83 -8.14 17.14 11.21
N LEU A 84 -8.77 16.01 10.90
CA LEU A 84 -10.08 15.62 11.43
C LEU A 84 -9.93 14.81 12.71
N ARG A 85 -8.93 13.91 12.75
CA ARG A 85 -8.64 13.01 13.89
C ARG A 85 -7.15 12.70 13.96
N SER A 86 -6.66 12.41 15.17
CA SER A 86 -5.31 11.90 15.43
C SER A 86 -5.38 10.79 16.48
N PHE A 87 -4.62 9.72 16.27
CA PHE A 87 -4.53 8.60 17.21
C PHE A 87 -3.05 8.30 17.49
N PRO A 88 -2.67 7.99 18.73
CA PRO A 88 -1.30 7.60 19.03
C PRO A 88 -0.87 6.41 18.18
N ASN A 89 0.31 6.50 17.55
CA ASN A 89 0.98 5.33 16.96
C ASN A 89 1.97 4.79 18.01
N PRO A 90 1.72 3.62 18.64
CA PRO A 90 2.59 3.07 19.68
C PRO A 90 3.93 2.53 19.13
N GLY A 91 4.09 2.48 17.81
CA GLY A 91 5.17 1.80 17.12
C GLY A 91 6.42 2.57 16.82
N ILE A 92 7.31 1.88 16.10
CA ILE A 92 8.35 2.51 15.31
C ILE A 92 7.75 2.89 13.96
N ASN A 93 7.96 4.15 13.56
CA ASN A 93 7.50 4.74 12.32
C ASN A 93 8.15 4.07 11.08
N LEU A 94 7.73 2.86 10.78
CA LEU A 94 8.21 2.04 9.66
C LEU A 94 7.05 1.57 8.77
N GLY A 95 5.81 1.83 9.19
CA GLY A 95 4.61 1.12 8.75
C GLY A 95 3.92 1.71 7.53
N TYR A 96 3.47 0.83 6.64
CA TYR A 96 2.45 1.15 5.65
C TYR A 96 1.08 1.26 6.33
N LEU A 97 0.21 2.11 5.79
CA LEU A 97 -1.17 2.25 6.22
C LEU A 97 -2.11 1.98 5.04
N THR A 98 -3.20 1.28 5.29
CA THR A 98 -4.30 1.10 4.32
C THR A 98 -5.65 1.30 4.99
N VAL A 99 -6.63 1.79 4.23
CA VAL A 99 -8.02 1.93 4.68
C VAL A 99 -8.94 1.05 3.81
N ASP A 100 -9.90 0.39 4.44
CA ASP A 100 -10.93 -0.41 3.77
C ASP A 100 -12.27 -0.27 4.49
N GLY A 101 -13.20 0.42 3.84
CA GLY A 101 -14.52 0.70 4.40
C GLY A 101 -14.43 1.48 5.72
N ASP A 102 -14.90 0.86 6.80
CA ASP A 102 -14.96 1.42 8.15
C ASP A 102 -13.72 1.10 9.02
N ARG A 103 -12.67 0.56 8.40
CA ARG A 103 -11.45 0.14 9.10
C ARG A 103 -10.21 0.73 8.45
N PHE A 104 -9.22 1.02 9.27
CA PHE A 104 -7.86 1.26 8.81
C PHE A 104 -6.91 0.28 9.48
N PHE A 105 -5.80 0.04 8.80
CA PHE A 105 -4.78 -0.91 9.22
C PHE A 105 -3.43 -0.23 9.15
N PHE A 106 -2.60 -0.47 10.15
CA PHE A 106 -1.23 0.03 10.20
C PHE A 106 -0.35 -0.98 10.93
N CYS A 107 0.97 -0.86 10.75
CA CYS A 107 1.95 -1.72 11.43
C CYS A 107 2.86 -0.86 12.30
N ASP A 108 3.13 -1.34 13.52
CA ASP A 108 4.00 -0.67 14.48
C ASP A 108 5.48 -1.09 14.35
N GLY A 109 5.79 -1.88 13.33
CA GLY A 109 7.08 -2.56 13.11
C GLY A 109 7.01 -4.08 13.30
N PHE A 110 6.13 -4.55 14.20
CA PHE A 110 6.01 -5.97 14.55
C PHE A 110 4.56 -6.48 14.50
N THR A 111 3.62 -5.61 14.84
CA THR A 111 2.22 -5.94 15.02
C THR A 111 1.40 -5.22 13.98
N LEU A 112 0.56 -5.96 13.26
CA LEU A 112 -0.49 -5.39 12.43
C LEU A 112 -1.70 -5.06 13.32
N PHE A 113 -2.13 -3.81 13.29
CA PHE A 113 -3.35 -3.36 13.94
C PHE A 113 -4.48 -3.21 12.94
N CYS A 114 -5.67 -3.67 13.32
CA CYS A 114 -6.92 -3.29 12.68
C CYS A 114 -7.70 -2.39 13.62
N CYS A 115 -8.04 -1.18 13.17
CA CYS A 115 -8.81 -0.22 13.93
C CYS A 115 -10.09 0.17 13.18
N ASP A 116 -11.15 0.53 13.91
CA ASP A 116 -12.23 1.32 13.29
C ASP A 116 -11.80 2.78 13.08
N LEU A 117 -12.60 3.54 12.34
CA LEU A 117 -12.35 4.96 12.07
C LEU A 117 -12.38 5.89 13.31
N ASN A 118 -12.71 5.36 14.49
CA ASN A 118 -12.59 6.07 15.77
C ASN A 118 -11.30 5.70 16.52
N GLY A 119 -10.43 4.89 15.93
CA GLY A 119 -9.15 4.47 16.51
C GLY A 119 -9.28 3.33 17.51
N ASN A 120 -10.45 2.68 17.64
CA ASN A 120 -10.56 1.52 18.51
C ASN A 120 -9.98 0.30 17.81
N VAL A 121 -9.03 -0.36 18.47
CA VAL A 121 -8.45 -1.62 18.00
C VAL A 121 -9.52 -2.70 18.01
N LYS A 122 -9.74 -3.33 16.84
CA LYS A 122 -10.64 -4.48 16.66
C LYS A 122 -9.91 -5.79 16.88
N TRP A 123 -8.69 -5.89 16.35
CA TRP A 123 -7.80 -7.01 16.52
C TRP A 123 -6.36 -6.60 16.22
N GLU A 124 -5.44 -7.41 16.72
CA GLU A 124 -4.00 -7.29 16.50
C GLU A 124 -3.51 -8.63 15.94
N PHE A 125 -2.49 -8.57 15.09
CA PHE A 125 -1.81 -9.74 14.58
C PHE A 125 -0.31 -9.58 14.75
N ASP A 126 0.24 -10.35 15.68
CA ASP A 126 1.67 -10.56 15.88
C ASP A 126 2.00 -12.05 15.70
N LYS A 127 3.06 -12.36 14.95
CA LYS A 127 3.51 -13.76 14.79
C LYS A 127 5.01 -13.83 14.65
N GLU A 128 5.62 -14.84 15.24
CA GLU A 128 7.04 -15.12 15.07
C GLU A 128 7.40 -15.26 13.58
N GLY A 129 8.44 -14.56 13.13
CA GLY A 129 8.88 -14.51 11.73
C GLY A 129 8.20 -13.43 10.89
N TYR A 130 7.29 -12.66 11.48
CA TYR A 130 6.72 -11.46 10.89
C TYR A 130 7.51 -10.23 11.37
N LYS A 131 8.62 -9.95 10.69
CA LYS A 131 9.45 -8.76 10.92
C LYS A 131 9.52 -7.99 9.62
N ASP A 132 9.53 -6.67 9.74
CA ASP A 132 9.76 -5.75 8.62
C ASP A 132 8.72 -5.87 7.50
N VAL A 133 7.50 -5.46 7.83
CA VAL A 133 6.38 -5.35 6.87
C VAL A 133 6.61 -4.14 5.99
N TYR A 134 6.83 -4.38 4.71
CA TYR A 134 7.11 -3.32 3.76
C TYR A 134 5.96 -3.04 2.81
N GLY A 135 4.75 -3.55 3.03
CA GLY A 135 3.64 -3.25 2.12
C GLY A 135 2.35 -3.88 2.56
N MET A 136 1.24 -3.19 2.30
CA MET A 136 -0.07 -3.64 2.71
C MET A 136 -1.15 -3.23 1.71
N ALA A 137 -2.07 -4.15 1.41
CA ALA A 137 -3.24 -3.90 0.58
C ALA A 137 -4.44 -4.74 1.08
N THR A 138 -5.65 -4.38 0.66
CA THR A 138 -6.88 -5.12 1.01
C THR A 138 -7.62 -5.58 -0.24
N ASP A 139 -8.24 -6.76 -0.17
CA ASP A 139 -9.18 -7.20 -1.22
C ASP A 139 -10.62 -6.79 -0.91
N SER A 140 -11.54 -7.09 -1.84
CA SER A 140 -12.98 -6.80 -1.70
C SER A 140 -13.70 -7.64 -0.64
N LYS A 141 -13.04 -8.69 -0.11
CA LYS A 141 -13.55 -9.53 0.98
C LYS A 141 -13.05 -9.05 2.35
N GLY A 142 -12.21 -8.01 2.38
CA GLY A 142 -11.62 -7.45 3.59
C GLY A 142 -10.43 -8.25 4.12
N ASN A 143 -9.82 -9.12 3.31
CA ASN A 143 -8.54 -9.74 3.68
C ASN A 143 -7.42 -8.70 3.55
N VAL A 144 -6.42 -8.79 4.42
CA VAL A 144 -5.24 -7.93 4.41
C VAL A 144 -4.05 -8.72 3.88
N TYR A 145 -3.38 -8.18 2.88
CA TYR A 145 -2.19 -8.76 2.25
C TYR A 145 -0.97 -7.99 2.71
N LEU A 146 0.06 -8.71 3.16
CA LEU A 146 1.23 -8.13 3.81
C LEU A 146 2.48 -8.61 3.11
N ALA A 147 3.32 -7.68 2.64
CA ALA A 147 4.62 -8.00 2.09
C ALA A 147 5.62 -8.23 3.21
N ASN A 148 5.99 -9.49 3.42
CA ASN A 148 7.02 -9.89 4.37
C ASN A 148 8.31 -10.15 3.59
N ALA A 149 9.18 -9.14 3.53
CA ALA A 149 10.40 -9.20 2.73
C ALA A 149 11.40 -10.24 3.25
N ASP A 150 11.54 -10.36 4.57
CA ASP A 150 12.53 -11.25 5.20
C ASP A 150 12.26 -12.73 4.94
N SER A 151 10.98 -13.09 4.80
CA SER A 151 10.59 -14.48 4.51
C SER A 151 10.27 -14.74 3.03
N ASP A 152 10.43 -13.72 2.16
CA ASP A 152 10.07 -13.76 0.74
C ASP A 152 8.63 -14.23 0.52
N ARG A 153 7.68 -13.69 1.29
CA ARG A 153 6.27 -14.11 1.28
C ARG A 153 5.31 -12.93 1.25
N ILE A 154 4.12 -13.18 0.73
CA ILE A 154 2.95 -12.37 1.03
C ILE A 154 2.04 -13.15 1.98
N VAL A 155 1.79 -12.56 3.14
CA VAL A 155 0.93 -13.15 4.16
C VAL A 155 -0.47 -12.60 3.99
N VAL A 156 -1.48 -13.47 4.00
CA VAL A 156 -2.89 -13.10 3.94
C VAL A 156 -3.51 -13.27 5.32
N ILE A 157 -4.11 -12.20 5.84
CA ILE A 157 -4.84 -12.17 7.09
C ILE A 157 -6.32 -12.02 6.78
N SER A 158 -7.15 -12.88 7.37
CA SER A 158 -8.60 -12.83 7.19
C SER A 158 -9.22 -11.63 7.93
N PRO A 159 -10.46 -11.22 7.59
CA PRO A 159 -11.09 -10.05 8.20
C PRO A 159 -11.26 -10.15 9.72
N ASP A 160 -11.23 -11.36 10.28
CA ASP A 160 -11.29 -11.67 11.71
C ASP A 160 -9.92 -11.66 12.41
N GLY A 161 -8.85 -11.23 11.73
CA GLY A 161 -7.51 -11.05 12.29
C GLY A 161 -6.68 -12.32 12.37
N ARG A 162 -7.08 -13.40 11.69
CA ARG A 162 -6.35 -14.67 11.70
C ARG A 162 -5.45 -14.82 10.48
N HIS A 163 -4.32 -15.52 10.65
CA HIS A 163 -3.54 -15.99 9.51
C HIS A 163 -4.42 -16.88 8.62
N HIS A 164 -4.61 -16.47 7.38
CA HIS A 164 -5.42 -17.21 6.41
C HIS A 164 -4.56 -18.15 5.56
N LYS A 165 -3.53 -17.60 4.89
CA LYS A 165 -2.57 -18.35 4.07
C LYS A 165 -1.36 -17.49 3.72
N ASP A 166 -0.28 -18.16 3.30
CA ASP A 166 0.84 -17.49 2.61
C ASP A 166 0.63 -17.66 1.10
N ILE A 167 0.82 -16.59 0.34
CA ILE A 167 0.87 -16.62 -1.13
C ILE A 167 2.20 -16.03 -1.59
N LEU A 168 2.63 -16.41 -2.79
CA LEU A 168 3.87 -15.89 -3.40
C LEU A 168 5.09 -16.10 -2.49
N THR A 169 5.66 -17.30 -2.52
CA THR A 169 6.87 -17.65 -1.75
C THR A 169 8.14 -17.44 -2.59
N SER A 170 9.35 -17.52 -2.01
CA SER A 170 10.61 -17.46 -2.76
C SER A 170 10.68 -18.41 -3.97
N PHE A 171 10.00 -19.56 -3.92
CA PHE A 171 9.87 -20.47 -5.05
C PHE A 171 9.11 -19.87 -6.24
N ASP A 172 8.28 -18.85 -6.02
CA ASP A 172 7.40 -18.21 -6.99
C ASP A 172 7.96 -16.92 -7.62
N SER A 173 9.21 -16.54 -7.30
CA SER A 173 9.93 -15.37 -7.84
C SER A 173 9.64 -13.94 -7.32
N PRO A 174 8.95 -13.68 -6.19
CA PRO A 174 9.13 -12.42 -5.49
C PRO A 174 10.18 -12.59 -4.40
N GLU A 175 11.45 -12.46 -4.77
CA GLU A 175 12.51 -12.23 -3.79
C GLU A 175 12.33 -10.82 -3.19
N SER A 176 12.05 -10.75 -1.89
CA SER A 176 11.90 -9.53 -1.10
C SER A 176 10.78 -8.59 -1.61
N PRO A 177 9.49 -8.97 -1.42
CA PRO A 177 8.36 -8.08 -1.71
C PRO A 177 8.38 -6.85 -0.80
N ILE A 178 8.13 -5.65 -1.37
CA ILE A 178 8.27 -4.37 -0.66
C ILE A 178 7.17 -3.35 -0.93
N SER A 179 6.16 -3.67 -1.72
CA SER A 179 4.97 -2.83 -1.89
C SER A 179 3.93 -3.65 -2.63
N LEU A 180 2.70 -3.56 -2.16
CA LEU A 180 1.54 -4.26 -2.72
C LEU A 180 0.46 -3.24 -3.04
N ASP A 181 -0.29 -3.49 -4.09
CA ASP A 181 -1.59 -2.85 -4.31
C ASP A 181 -2.59 -3.86 -4.89
N PHE A 182 -3.87 -3.64 -4.69
CA PHE A 182 -4.93 -4.59 -5.03
C PHE A 182 -6.06 -3.93 -5.83
N ASP A 183 -6.22 -4.39 -7.07
CA ASP A 183 -7.35 -4.09 -7.91
C ASP A 183 -8.57 -4.89 -7.45
N LYS A 184 -9.38 -4.31 -6.57
CA LYS A 184 -10.57 -4.94 -5.99
C LYS A 184 -11.63 -5.33 -7.04
N LYS A 185 -11.65 -4.67 -8.21
CA LYS A 185 -12.62 -4.91 -9.27
C LYS A 185 -12.26 -6.12 -10.12
N GLU A 186 -10.99 -6.20 -10.52
CA GLU A 186 -10.49 -7.30 -11.36
C GLU A 186 -9.85 -8.43 -10.53
N ASN A 187 -9.85 -8.32 -9.20
CA ASN A 187 -9.25 -9.28 -8.27
C ASN A 187 -7.74 -9.53 -8.53
N ARG A 188 -7.02 -8.46 -8.92
CA ARG A 188 -5.59 -8.55 -9.26
C ARG A 188 -4.75 -7.88 -8.20
N MET A 189 -3.69 -8.55 -7.79
CA MET A 189 -2.66 -7.95 -6.95
C MET A 189 -1.47 -7.58 -7.80
N VAL A 190 -0.85 -6.45 -7.50
CA VAL A 190 0.46 -6.10 -8.01
C VAL A 190 1.46 -6.01 -6.89
N VAL A 191 2.61 -6.62 -7.12
CA VAL A 191 3.66 -6.82 -6.13
C VAL A 191 4.96 -6.27 -6.69
N ARG A 192 5.56 -5.34 -5.97
CA ARG A 192 6.91 -4.87 -6.24
C ARG A 192 7.91 -5.64 -5.40
N THR A 193 9.05 -5.98 -6.00
CA THR A 193 10.19 -6.57 -5.28
C THR A 193 11.47 -5.76 -5.44
N THR A 194 12.41 -5.90 -4.49
CA THR A 194 13.72 -5.21 -4.55
C THR A 194 14.68 -5.89 -5.52
N ALA A 195 14.63 -7.22 -5.63
CA ALA A 195 15.60 -7.99 -6.40
C ALA A 195 15.52 -7.73 -7.93
N ASN A 196 14.32 -7.53 -8.48
CA ASN A 196 14.10 -7.70 -9.93
C ASN A 196 13.79 -6.42 -10.73
N LYS A 197 13.85 -5.20 -10.15
CA LYS A 197 13.40 -3.95 -10.81
C LYS A 197 12.05 -4.11 -11.56
N SER A 198 11.19 -5.01 -11.07
CA SER A 198 10.00 -5.46 -11.76
C SER A 198 8.84 -5.48 -10.79
N ALA A 199 7.64 -5.32 -11.33
CA ALA A 199 6.39 -5.57 -10.64
C ALA A 199 5.69 -6.79 -11.26
N PHE A 200 5.04 -7.59 -10.43
CA PHE A 200 4.30 -8.77 -10.85
C PHE A 200 2.81 -8.50 -10.70
N ILE A 201 2.03 -8.68 -11.76
CA ILE A 201 0.56 -8.61 -11.72
C ILE A 201 -0.01 -10.02 -11.85
N PHE A 202 -0.95 -10.38 -10.98
CA PHE A 202 -1.69 -11.64 -11.09
C PHE A 202 -3.06 -11.59 -10.41
N ASP A 203 -3.97 -12.43 -10.90
CA ASP A 203 -5.25 -12.72 -10.26
C ASP A 203 -5.05 -13.64 -9.06
N VAL A 204 -5.55 -13.24 -7.90
CA VAL A 204 -5.31 -13.96 -6.64
C VAL A 204 -6.15 -15.24 -6.51
N GLU A 205 -7.34 -15.29 -7.11
CA GLU A 205 -8.21 -16.46 -7.09
C GLU A 205 -7.75 -17.52 -8.09
N LEU A 206 -7.47 -17.12 -9.34
CA LEU A 206 -6.99 -18.06 -10.36
C LEU A 206 -5.63 -18.68 -10.00
N ARG A 207 -4.85 -18.01 -9.16
CA ARG A 207 -3.56 -18.52 -8.69
C ARG A 207 -3.68 -19.55 -7.57
N ALA A 208 -4.77 -19.56 -6.79
CA ALA A 208 -4.99 -20.58 -5.76
C ALA A 208 -5.15 -21.99 -6.37
N ASP A 209 -5.59 -22.06 -7.62
CA ASP A 209 -5.90 -23.31 -8.32
C ASP A 209 -4.78 -23.82 -9.26
N LEU A 210 -3.68 -23.06 -9.42
CA LEU A 210 -2.62 -23.37 -10.38
C LEU A 210 -1.29 -23.75 -9.71
N MET A 211 -1.02 -25.05 -9.60
CA MET A 211 0.36 -25.54 -9.60
C MET A 211 0.97 -25.27 -10.98
N TRP A 212 1.77 -24.20 -11.06
CA TRP A 212 2.64 -23.73 -12.17
C TRP A 212 2.07 -23.63 -13.61
N GLY A 213 2.14 -22.39 -14.14
CA GLY A 213 2.39 -22.13 -15.55
C GLY A 213 1.43 -21.15 -16.23
N LYS A 214 1.95 -19.97 -16.61
CA LYS A 214 1.53 -19.11 -17.74
C LYS A 214 0.64 -17.86 -17.53
N ASN A 215 0.14 -17.53 -16.33
CA ASN A 215 -0.76 -16.37 -16.17
C ASN A 215 -0.22 -15.22 -15.30
N HIS A 216 1.09 -14.96 -15.33
CA HIS A 216 1.68 -13.79 -14.65
C HIS A 216 2.16 -12.78 -15.69
N GLN A 217 1.70 -11.54 -15.57
CA GLN A 217 2.27 -10.45 -16.35
C GLN A 217 3.38 -9.81 -15.54
N ILE A 218 4.61 -9.85 -16.08
CA ILE A 218 5.77 -9.16 -15.51
C ILE A 218 5.84 -7.79 -16.15
N ILE A 219 5.67 -6.74 -15.34
CA ILE A 219 5.92 -5.37 -15.77
C ILE A 219 7.35 -5.02 -15.35
N LYS A 220 8.24 -4.86 -16.34
CA LYS A 220 9.62 -4.41 -16.09
C LYS A 220 9.63 -2.89 -15.93
N CYS A 221 10.05 -2.41 -14.77
CA CYS A 221 10.18 -0.99 -14.49
C CYS A 221 11.61 -0.52 -14.79
N HIS A 222 11.74 0.62 -15.46
CA HIS A 222 13.04 1.17 -15.89
C HIS A 222 13.71 2.07 -14.83
N LYS A 223 13.02 2.37 -13.72
CA LYS A 223 13.53 3.18 -12.58
C LYS A 223 13.11 2.58 -11.23
N TYR A 224 13.87 2.90 -10.18
CA TYR A 224 13.53 2.57 -8.80
C TYR A 224 12.43 3.52 -8.30
N PHE A 225 11.27 3.01 -7.91
CA PHE A 225 10.19 3.78 -7.27
C PHE A 225 9.74 3.06 -6.01
N ASN A 226 9.68 3.71 -4.84
CA ASN A 226 9.42 2.99 -3.59
C ASN A 226 7.97 2.53 -3.40
N CYS A 227 7.05 3.00 -4.26
CA CYS A 227 5.63 2.73 -4.16
C CYS A 227 5.02 2.36 -5.52
N LEU A 228 3.83 1.78 -5.46
CA LEU A 228 3.04 1.35 -6.59
C LEU A 228 1.57 1.68 -6.35
N LEU A 229 0.85 2.02 -7.41
CA LEU A 229 -0.61 2.14 -7.43
C LEU A 229 -1.14 1.51 -8.73
N ILE A 230 -2.24 0.78 -8.65
CA ILE A 230 -3.04 0.35 -9.79
C ILE A 230 -4.22 1.32 -9.91
N SER A 231 -4.34 1.99 -11.05
CA SER A 231 -5.49 2.85 -11.34
C SER A 231 -6.75 2.02 -11.54
N HIS A 232 -7.86 2.44 -10.92
CA HIS A 232 -9.20 1.86 -11.13
C HIS A 232 -9.96 2.53 -12.28
#